data_AF-A0A9X5N856-F1
#
_entry.id   AF-A0A9X5N856-F1
#
_cell.length_a   1.000
_cell.length_b   1.000
_cell.length_c   1.000
_cell.angle_alpha   90.00
_cell.angle_beta   90.00
_cell.angle_gamma   90.00
#
_symmetry.space_group_name_H-M   'P 1'
#
loop_
_entity.id
_entity.type
_entity.pdbx_description
1 polymer ?
#
loop_
_entity_poly.entity_id
_entity_poly.type
_entity_poly.pdbx_seq_one_letter_code
_entity_poly.pdbx_strand_id
1 'polypeptide(L)'
;MENTNWGTPKIKGRGMIKWQPFCSLPEQFAGIREIMGDLNKVPKPIVSEDMQEQIERSIIHSMQSKEEISISYYRDGMVHDMYINVLHIEPMLKTVYCTDAFGLNTEFKFDELVNIN
;
A
#
# COMPACT_ATOMS: atom_id res chain seq x y z
N MET A 1 -23.40 -3.86 -75.01
CA MET A 1 -24.03 -2.62 -74.51
C MET A 1 -24.08 -2.74 -73.00
N GLU A 2 -23.15 -2.04 -72.36
CA GLU A 2 -22.91 -2.06 -70.93
C GLU A 2 -23.90 -1.13 -70.25
N ASN A 3 -24.79 -1.69 -69.42
CA ASN A 3 -25.72 -0.91 -68.62
C ASN A 3 -25.09 -0.73 -67.22
N THR A 4 -24.32 0.33 -67.07
CA THR A 4 -23.78 0.72 -65.78
C THR A 4 -24.79 1.62 -65.05
N ASN A 5 -25.41 1.05 -64.01
CA ASN A 5 -26.36 1.76 -63.14
C ASN A 5 -25.61 2.39 -61.96
N TRP A 6 -25.35 3.70 -62.02
CA TRP A 6 -24.74 4.48 -60.93
C TRP A 6 -25.78 4.90 -59.88
N GLY A 7 -26.43 3.92 -59.25
CA GLY A 7 -27.29 4.20 -58.09
C GLY A 7 -26.50 4.84 -56.95
N THR A 8 -27.13 5.78 -56.23
CA THR A 8 -26.55 6.44 -55.05
C THR A 8 -26.03 5.40 -54.05
N PRO A 9 -24.76 5.46 -53.60
CA PRO A 9 -24.24 4.49 -52.65
C PRO A 9 -25.03 4.63 -51.34
N LYS A 10 -25.77 3.57 -50.96
CA LYS A 10 -26.38 3.51 -49.62
C LYS A 10 -25.25 3.48 -48.61
N ILE A 11 -25.06 4.59 -47.88
CA ILE A 11 -24.11 4.68 -46.77
C ILE A 11 -24.58 3.68 -45.70
N LYS A 12 -24.05 2.46 -45.72
CA LYS A 12 -24.12 1.58 -44.55
C LYS A 12 -23.22 2.23 -43.50
N GLY A 13 -23.85 2.92 -42.54
CA GLY A 13 -23.15 3.36 -41.35
C GLY A 13 -22.38 2.17 -40.78
N ARG A 14 -21.09 2.38 -40.49
CA ARG A 14 -20.26 1.38 -39.80
C ARG A 14 -21.05 1.00 -38.53
N GLY A 15 -21.43 -0.28 -38.41
CA GLY A 15 -22.15 -0.78 -37.25
C GLY A 15 -21.38 -0.52 -35.93
N MET A 16 -22.02 -0.83 -34.80
CA MET A 16 -21.44 -0.83 -33.45
C MET A 16 -19.94 -1.22 -33.44
N ILE A 17 -19.04 -0.62 -32.66
CA ILE A 17 -19.13 0.42 -31.62
C ILE A 17 -17.72 1.04 -31.56
N LYS A 18 -17.58 2.35 -31.79
CA LYS A 18 -16.32 3.08 -31.55
C LYS A 18 -15.99 3.27 -30.06
N TRP A 19 -16.75 2.67 -29.15
CA TRP A 19 -16.54 2.73 -27.70
C TRP A 19 -15.58 1.66 -27.16
N GLN A 20 -15.34 0.57 -27.90
CA GLN A 20 -14.34 -0.44 -27.49
C GLN A 20 -12.90 0.09 -27.30
N PRO A 21 -12.35 1.05 -28.06
CA PRO A 21 -11.01 1.59 -27.78
C PRO A 21 -10.90 2.33 -26.45
N PHE A 22 -12.02 2.71 -25.82
CA PHE A 22 -12.03 3.31 -24.47
C PHE A 22 -12.20 2.28 -23.36
N CYS A 23 -12.60 1.03 -23.67
CA CYS A 23 -12.66 -0.05 -22.67
C CYS A 23 -11.27 -0.42 -22.13
N SER A 24 -10.20 -0.22 -22.92
CA SER A 24 -8.83 -0.44 -22.46
C SER A 24 -8.30 0.70 -21.61
N LEU A 25 -8.93 1.88 -21.56
CA LEU A 25 -8.42 3.00 -20.76
C LEU A 25 -8.52 2.76 -19.24
N PRO A 26 -9.63 2.24 -18.69
CA PRO A 26 -9.68 1.84 -17.28
C PRO A 26 -8.63 0.78 -16.93
N GLU A 27 -8.45 -0.22 -17.80
CA GLU A 27 -7.47 -1.30 -17.61
C GLU A 27 -6.02 -0.79 -17.70
N GLN A 28 -5.71 0.02 -18.72
CA GLN A 28 -4.40 0.67 -18.87
C GLN A 28 -4.10 1.61 -17.71
N PHE A 29 -5.11 2.34 -17.22
CA PHE A 29 -4.95 3.23 -16.08
C PHE A 29 -4.71 2.47 -14.77
N ALA A 30 -5.37 1.32 -14.58
CA ALA A 30 -5.08 0.41 -13.47
C ALA A 30 -3.63 -0.12 -13.54
N GLY A 31 -3.19 -0.56 -14.73
CA GLY A 31 -1.82 -1.03 -14.93
C GLY A 31 -0.76 0.06 -14.68
N ILE A 32 -1.00 1.29 -15.14
CA ILE A 32 -0.10 2.42 -14.86
C ILE A 32 -0.02 2.72 -13.36
N ARG A 33 -1.15 2.65 -12.64
CA ARG A 33 -1.18 2.86 -11.19
C ARG A 33 -0.40 1.80 -10.43
N GLU A 34 -0.52 0.54 -10.83
CA GLU A 34 0.23 -0.57 -10.24
C GLU A 34 1.73 -0.38 -10.46
N ILE A 35 2.15 -0.11 -11.71
CA ILE A 35 3.55 0.18 -12.04
C ILE A 35 4.08 1.38 -11.23
N MET A 36 3.29 2.45 -11.13
CA MET A 36 3.69 3.64 -10.36
C MET A 36 3.79 3.35 -8.86
N GLY A 37 2.93 2.48 -8.32
CA GLY A 37 3.04 2.00 -6.94
C GLY A 37 4.32 1.20 -6.72
N ASP A 38 4.64 0.28 -7.63
CA ASP A 38 5.81 -0.58 -7.55
C ASP A 38 7.14 0.18 -7.68
N LEU A 39 7.17 1.23 -8.51
CA LEU A 39 8.37 2.09 -8.66
C LEU A 39 8.78 2.79 -7.36
N ASN A 40 7.86 2.98 -6.42
CA ASN A 40 8.12 3.63 -5.14
C ASN A 40 8.44 2.64 -4.01
N LYS A 41 8.42 1.33 -4.28
CA LYS A 41 8.71 0.33 -3.26
C LYS A 41 10.21 0.26 -2.97
N VAL A 42 10.55 0.28 -1.69
CA VAL A 42 11.89 0.06 -1.16
C VAL A 42 12.02 -1.38 -0.65
N PRO A 43 13.20 -2.00 -0.74
CA PRO A 43 13.43 -3.30 -0.11
C PRO A 43 13.29 -3.18 1.40
N LYS A 44 12.86 -4.28 2.05
CA LYS A 44 12.74 -4.33 3.51
C LYS A 44 14.09 -3.97 4.16
N PRO A 45 14.13 -2.97 5.06
CA PRO A 45 15.34 -2.62 5.77
C PRO A 45 15.88 -3.80 6.58
N ILE A 46 17.21 -3.95 6.60
CA ILE A 46 17.88 -4.95 7.43
C ILE A 46 18.02 -4.35 8.83
N VAL A 47 17.40 -4.99 9.82
CA VAL A 47 17.51 -4.63 11.24
C VAL A 47 18.49 -5.62 11.89
N SER A 48 19.52 -5.12 12.56
CA SER A 48 20.45 -5.97 13.31
C SER A 48 19.81 -6.49 14.60
N GLU A 49 20.34 -7.57 15.16
CA GLU A 49 19.85 -8.12 16.43
C GLU A 49 19.93 -7.10 17.58
N ASP A 50 21.02 -6.33 17.67
CA ASP A 50 21.15 -5.25 18.65
C ASP A 50 20.09 -4.16 18.49
N MET A 51 19.77 -3.77 17.25
CA MET A 51 18.71 -2.79 16.98
C MET A 51 17.34 -3.34 17.33
N GLN A 52 17.08 -4.61 17.03
CA GLN A 52 15.84 -5.26 17.37
C GLN A 52 15.65 -5.32 18.90
N GLU A 53 16.69 -5.65 19.65
CA GLU A 53 16.65 -5.64 21.12
C GLU A 53 16.42 -4.22 21.67
N GLN A 54 17.05 -3.21 21.06
CA GLN A 54 16.81 -1.81 21.43
C GLN A 54 15.34 -1.41 21.21
N ILE A 55 14.75 -1.79 20.06
CA ILE A 55 13.34 -1.56 19.75
C ILE A 55 12.46 -2.23 20.81
N GLU A 56 12.70 -3.51 21.10
CA GLU A 56 11.95 -4.26 22.12
C GLU A 56 11.98 -3.57 23.50
N ARG A 57 13.17 -3.15 23.95
CA ARG A 57 13.34 -2.44 25.23
C ARG A 57 12.60 -1.11 25.25
N SER A 58 12.66 -0.32 24.18
CA SER A 58 11.98 0.97 24.08
C SER A 58 10.46 0.83 24.11
N ILE A 59 9.89 -0.19 23.46
CA ILE A 59 8.43 -0.45 23.50
C ILE A 59 7.99 -0.85 24.92
N ILE A 60 8.75 -1.73 25.58
CA ILE A 60 8.46 -2.13 26.96
C ILE A 60 8.50 -0.90 27.88
N HIS A 61 9.49 -0.03 27.69
CA HIS A 61 9.61 1.20 28.45
C HIS A 61 8.41 2.14 28.23
N SER A 62 8.05 2.42 26.98
CA SER A 62 6.88 3.24 26.61
C SER A 62 5.58 2.69 27.20
N MET A 63 5.38 1.37 27.17
CA MET A 63 4.21 0.73 27.77
C MET A 63 4.15 0.96 29.30
N GLN A 64 5.30 0.94 29.98
CA GLN A 64 5.38 1.15 31.42
C GLN A 64 5.21 2.63 31.79
N SER A 65 5.82 3.55 31.05
CA SER A 65 5.72 5.00 31.26
C SER A 65 4.39 5.57 30.76
N LYS A 66 3.67 4.83 29.90
CA LYS A 66 2.46 5.26 29.17
C LYS A 66 2.72 6.48 28.29
N GLU A 67 3.94 6.58 27.77
CA GLU A 67 4.34 7.65 26.86
C GLU A 67 4.03 7.28 25.41
N GLU A 68 3.59 8.28 24.65
CA GLU A 68 3.46 8.18 23.20
C GLU A 68 4.87 8.13 22.57
N ILE A 69 5.07 7.20 21.64
CA ILE A 69 6.35 7.03 20.92
C ILE A 69 6.13 7.09 19.42
N SER A 70 7.16 7.53 18.69
CA SER A 70 7.18 7.47 17.23
C SER A 70 7.87 6.18 16.79
N ILE A 71 7.17 5.37 16.01
CA ILE A 71 7.72 4.14 15.44
C ILE A 71 7.84 4.27 13.92
N SER A 72 8.85 3.63 13.35
CA SER A 72 8.97 3.38 11.92
C SER A 72 8.71 1.90 11.66
N TYR A 73 7.80 1.57 10.74
CA TYR A 73 7.46 0.19 10.38
C TYR A 73 7.41 -0.02 8.87
N TYR A 74 7.68 -1.23 8.41
CA TYR A 74 7.70 -1.60 7.00
C TYR A 74 6.46 -2.40 6.61
N ARG A 75 5.64 -1.87 5.70
CA ARG A 75 4.50 -2.56 5.07
C ARG A 75 4.39 -2.18 3.60
N ASP A 76 3.93 -3.11 2.78
CA ASP A 76 3.64 -2.90 1.35
C ASP A 76 4.80 -2.33 0.51
N GLY A 77 6.05 -2.58 0.92
CA GLY A 77 7.22 -2.06 0.23
C GLY A 77 7.59 -0.64 0.63
N MET A 78 7.05 -0.11 1.71
CA MET A 78 7.34 1.24 2.19
C MET A 78 7.62 1.24 3.69
N VAL A 79 8.46 2.19 4.12
CA VAL A 79 8.64 2.49 5.54
C VAL A 79 7.71 3.65 5.88
N HIS A 80 6.93 3.47 6.94
CA HIS A 80 5.96 4.42 7.43
C HIS A 80 6.31 4.81 8.86
N ASP A 81 6.09 6.07 9.20
CA ASP A 81 6.23 6.58 10.56
C ASP A 81 4.85 6.80 11.18
N MET A 82 4.69 6.44 12.44
CA MET A 82 3.43 6.59 13.18
C MET A 82 3.69 6.88 14.66
N TYR A 83 2.87 7.74 15.25
CA TYR A 83 2.82 7.93 16.69
C TYR A 83 1.85 6.93 17.30
N ILE A 84 2.29 6.22 18.33
CA ILE A 84 1.49 5.19 18.98
C ILE A 84 1.58 5.27 20.51
N ASN A 85 0.50 4.82 21.16
CA ASN A 85 0.51 4.47 22.58
C ASN A 85 0.40 2.96 22.71
N VAL A 86 1.40 2.34 23.35
CA VAL A 86 1.43 0.89 23.55
C VAL A 86 0.43 0.50 24.64
N LEU A 87 -0.51 -0.39 24.30
CA LEU A 87 -1.51 -0.92 25.23
C LEU A 87 -1.05 -2.21 25.88
N HIS A 88 -0.57 -3.14 25.06
CA HIS A 88 -0.19 -4.49 25.48
C HIS A 88 0.78 -5.11 24.48
N ILE A 89 1.64 -6.02 24.96
CA ILE A 89 2.59 -6.77 24.16
C ILE A 89 2.32 -8.25 24.41
N GLU A 90 2.17 -9.03 23.34
CA GLU A 90 2.02 -10.49 23.38
C GLU A 90 3.36 -11.14 22.99
N PRO A 91 4.17 -11.60 23.95
CA PRO A 91 5.52 -12.09 23.67
C PRO A 91 5.53 -13.38 22.84
N MET A 92 4.51 -14.22 22.98
CA MET A 92 4.45 -15.50 22.25
C MET A 92 4.22 -15.29 20.75
N LEU A 93 3.41 -14.29 20.39
CA LEU A 93 3.11 -13.93 19.00
C LEU A 93 4.08 -12.90 18.43
N LYS A 94 4.91 -12.28 19.27
CA LYS A 94 5.76 -11.14 18.90
C LYS A 94 4.94 -10.01 18.28
N THR A 95 3.80 -9.70 18.90
CA THR A 95 2.85 -8.67 18.46
C THR A 95 2.70 -7.59 19.52
N VAL A 96 2.69 -6.33 19.08
CA VAL A 96 2.44 -5.15 19.88
C VAL A 96 1.05 -4.62 19.53
N TYR A 97 0.21 -4.44 20.54
CA TYR A 97 -1.11 -3.82 20.43
C TYR A 97 -1.03 -2.39 20.92
N CYS A 98 -1.49 -1.46 20.10
CA CYS A 98 -1.39 -0.03 20.36
C CYS A 98 -2.59 0.75 19.83
N THR A 99 -2.67 2.01 20.24
CA THR A 99 -3.57 2.99 19.63
C THR A 99 -2.77 4.01 18.84
N ASP A 100 -3.25 4.35 17.66
CA ASP A 100 -2.77 5.49 16.87
C ASP A 100 -3.14 6.82 17.57
N ALA A 101 -2.59 7.94 17.10
CA ALA A 101 -2.89 9.30 17.55
C ALA A 101 -4.40 9.64 17.50
N PHE A 102 -5.17 8.95 16.65
CA PHE A 102 -6.63 9.08 16.58
C PHE A 102 -7.39 8.16 17.56
N GLY A 103 -6.70 7.40 18.40
CA GLY A 103 -7.30 6.43 19.33
C GLY A 103 -7.80 5.15 18.67
N LEU A 104 -7.38 4.88 17.42
CA LEU A 104 -7.75 3.67 16.69
C LEU A 104 -6.80 2.54 17.05
N ASN A 105 -7.38 1.37 17.36
CA ASN A 105 -6.60 0.18 17.68
C ASN A 105 -5.85 -0.32 16.45
N THR A 106 -4.55 -0.57 16.61
CA THR A 106 -3.65 -1.11 15.61
C THR A 106 -2.76 -2.17 16.23
N GLU A 107 -2.23 -3.06 15.38
CA GLU A 107 -1.29 -4.09 15.79
C GLU A 107 -0.09 -4.11 14.84
N PHE A 108 1.08 -4.38 15.41
CA PHE A 108 2.35 -4.51 14.69
C PHE A 108 3.10 -5.76 15.12
N LYS A 109 3.69 -6.49 14.19
CA LYS A 109 4.64 -7.54 14.52
C LYS A 109 6.02 -6.92 14.73
N PHE A 110 6.83 -7.48 15.64
CA PHE A 110 8.21 -7.00 15.84
C PHE A 110 9.04 -7.02 14.55
N ASP A 111 8.81 -8.01 13.68
CA ASP A 111 9.49 -8.12 12.38
C ASP A 111 9.12 -6.98 11.40
N GLU A 112 7.99 -6.30 11.60
CA GLU A 112 7.60 -5.14 10.79
C GLU A 112 8.24 -3.85 11.29
N LEU A 113 8.68 -3.79 12.55
CA LEU A 113 9.26 -2.60 13.15
C LEU A 113 10.70 -2.41 12.67
N VAL A 114 11.01 -1.20 12.22
CA VAL A 114 12.30 -0.82 11.66
C VAL A 114 13.09 0.03 12.65
N ASN A 115 12.42 0.98 13.30
CA ASN A 115 13.07 1.90 14.23
C ASN A 115 12.05 2.51 15.22
N ILE A 116 12.57 3.10 16.29
CA ILE A 116 11.82 3.92 17.25
C ILE A 116 12.58 5.25 17.42
N ASN A 117 11.87 6.36 17.28
CA ASN A 117 12.40 7.72 17.42
C ASN A 117 11.97 8.37 18.73
#